data_AF-A0A834GLT4-F1
#
_entry.id   AF-A0A834GLT4-F1
#
_cell.length_a   1.000
_cell.length_b   1.000
_cell.length_c   1.000
_cell.angle_alpha   90.00
_cell.angle_beta   90.00
_cell.angle_gamma   90.00
#
_symmetry.space_group_name_H-M   'P 1'
#
loop_
_entity.id
_entity.type
_entity.pdbx_description
1 polymer ?
#
loop_
_entity_poly.entity_id
_entity_poly.type
_entity_poly.pdbx_seq_one_letter_code
_entity_poly.pdbx_strand_id
1 'polypeptide(L)'
;MADKVYPAAKPAAAAATINPTATANRPFPSAKSQLYRPPGYRPAPHRRRSHRSLCCACCLWITLVIFLILLLAAISGAAIYVVYRPQRPSFSISSLQISQFNLTSTTLTSNVNFNLTAKNPNKKLIFFYDPITVSLSTNDGISIGDGVLPAFQLGKKNMTVLTSTVAAAGESLDTTSGGQLQADAKSKSGLGLTVEFDTKMSVKFGGVKTKKVKVRVTCEGIKAGLPTVEVVASPAPAPSPVATITRTVTVASPATMSGGKCKVDLRVKIWKWTW
;
A
#
# COMPACT_ATOMS: atom_id res chain seq x y z
N MET A 1 39.50 -7.88 -33.14
CA MET A 1 39.99 -7.59 -34.50
C MET A 1 40.95 -6.42 -34.43
N ALA A 2 42.20 -6.67 -34.83
CA ALA A 2 43.22 -5.75 -35.32
C ALA A 2 44.60 -6.10 -34.74
N ASP A 3 45.16 -7.18 -35.28
CA ASP A 3 46.59 -7.42 -35.41
C ASP A 3 47.29 -6.23 -36.08
N LYS A 4 48.52 -5.92 -35.65
CA LYS A 4 49.45 -5.10 -36.43
C LYS A 4 50.78 -5.82 -36.57
N VAL A 5 50.97 -6.34 -37.78
CA VAL A 5 52.18 -6.96 -38.33
C VAL A 5 53.12 -5.85 -38.86
N TYR A 6 54.36 -5.84 -38.32
CA TYR A 6 55.72 -5.70 -38.92
C TYR A 6 55.94 -4.97 -40.28
N PRO A 7 57.13 -4.34 -40.54
CA PRO A 7 58.37 -5.11 -40.79
C PRO A 7 59.70 -4.53 -40.28
N ALA A 8 60.68 -5.44 -40.31
CA ALA A 8 62.08 -5.31 -39.91
C ALA A 8 62.99 -4.73 -41.01
N ALA A 9 64.16 -4.22 -40.62
CA ALA A 9 65.38 -4.26 -41.44
C ALA A 9 66.64 -4.28 -40.55
N LYS A 10 67.60 -5.11 -40.96
CA LYS A 10 68.91 -5.51 -40.39
C LYS A 10 69.95 -5.31 -41.54
N PRO A 11 71.29 -5.51 -41.41
CA PRO A 11 72.33 -5.19 -40.41
C PRO A 11 73.50 -4.36 -41.04
N ALA A 12 74.59 -4.11 -40.30
CA ALA A 12 75.96 -4.34 -40.80
C ALA A 12 76.98 -4.42 -39.65
N ALA A 13 77.84 -5.42 -39.71
CA ALA A 13 78.98 -5.65 -38.83
C ALA A 13 80.27 -5.14 -39.48
N ALA A 14 81.25 -4.73 -38.68
CA ALA A 14 82.66 -4.79 -39.07
C ALA A 14 83.53 -4.94 -37.82
N ALA A 15 84.28 -6.03 -37.79
CA ALA A 15 85.30 -6.34 -36.81
C ALA A 15 86.62 -5.65 -37.17
N ALA A 16 87.42 -5.28 -36.17
CA ALA A 16 88.87 -5.18 -36.31
C ALA A 16 89.54 -5.37 -34.94
N THR A 17 90.30 -6.47 -34.87
CA THR A 17 91.25 -6.88 -33.85
C THR A 17 92.49 -5.96 -33.87
N ILE A 18 93.22 -5.86 -32.75
CA ILE A 18 94.70 -6.00 -32.59
C ILE A 18 95.19 -5.23 -31.35
N ASN A 19 95.75 -5.97 -30.38
CA ASN A 19 96.61 -5.52 -29.27
C ASN A 19 97.95 -4.98 -29.81
N PRO A 20 98.66 -4.07 -29.13
CA PRO A 20 99.79 -4.54 -28.32
C PRO A 20 100.19 -3.67 -27.09
N THR A 21 100.75 -4.37 -26.09
CA THR A 21 101.87 -4.02 -25.18
C THR A 21 102.14 -2.58 -24.70
N ALA A 22 102.02 -2.41 -23.38
CA ALA A 22 103.08 -2.05 -22.41
C ALA A 22 104.04 -0.83 -22.63
N THR A 23 104.01 0.05 -21.62
CA THR A 23 105.12 0.83 -21.00
C THR A 23 105.70 2.06 -21.72
N ALA A 24 105.55 3.25 -21.09
CA ALA A 24 106.62 4.20 -20.70
C ALA A 24 106.21 5.70 -20.79
N ASN A 25 106.32 6.37 -19.64
CA ASN A 25 106.67 7.78 -19.37
C ASN A 25 106.31 8.94 -20.33
N ARG A 26 105.39 9.79 -19.83
CA ARG A 26 105.26 11.28 -19.87
C ARG A 26 106.34 12.08 -20.63
N PRO A 27 105.97 13.16 -21.35
CA PRO A 27 105.65 14.45 -20.70
C PRO A 27 104.35 15.10 -21.17
N PHE A 28 103.66 15.79 -20.25
CA PHE A 28 102.42 16.54 -20.51
C PHE A 28 102.71 17.87 -21.21
N PRO A 29 102.07 18.16 -22.36
CA PRO A 29 101.91 19.52 -22.86
C PRO A 29 100.54 20.10 -22.47
N SER A 30 100.57 21.41 -22.26
CA SER A 30 99.55 22.29 -21.68
C SER A 30 98.17 22.25 -22.35
N ALA A 31 97.16 22.42 -21.50
CA ALA A 31 95.74 22.40 -21.78
C ALA A 31 95.30 23.35 -22.91
N LYS A 32 94.65 22.79 -23.93
CA LYS A 32 93.65 23.52 -24.72
C LYS A 32 92.27 23.21 -24.14
N SER A 33 91.54 24.24 -23.73
CA SER A 33 90.17 24.16 -23.26
C SER A 33 89.27 23.65 -24.39
N GLN A 34 89.06 22.34 -24.46
CA GLN A 34 87.94 21.81 -25.21
C GLN A 34 86.66 22.21 -24.50
N LEU A 35 85.84 23.01 -25.16
CA LEU A 35 84.47 23.31 -24.74
C LEU A 35 83.72 21.98 -24.61
N TYR A 36 83.62 21.49 -23.38
CA TYR A 36 82.79 20.36 -23.01
C TYR A 36 81.33 20.74 -23.25
N ARG A 37 80.76 20.24 -24.34
CA ARG A 37 79.32 20.32 -24.59
C ARG A 37 78.69 19.15 -23.81
N PRO A 38 77.91 19.40 -22.75
CA PRO A 38 77.36 18.32 -21.94
C PRO A 38 76.45 17.43 -22.79
N PRO A 39 76.44 16.10 -22.56
CA PRO A 39 75.53 15.20 -23.28
C PRO A 39 74.10 15.65 -23.03
N GLY A 40 73.34 15.87 -24.11
CA GLY A 40 71.95 16.26 -24.05
C GLY A 40 71.17 15.25 -23.20
N TYR A 41 70.66 15.72 -22.07
CA TYR A 41 69.84 14.97 -21.14
C TYR A 41 68.61 14.46 -21.91
N ARG A 42 68.57 13.18 -22.28
CA ARG A 42 67.33 12.53 -22.73
C ARG A 42 66.52 12.22 -21.47
N PRO A 43 65.40 12.92 -21.20
CA PRO A 43 64.56 12.54 -20.08
C PRO A 43 64.05 11.12 -20.32
N ALA A 44 64.25 10.25 -19.33
CA ALA A 44 63.64 8.92 -19.30
C ALA A 44 62.12 9.08 -19.46
N PRO A 45 61.42 8.17 -20.18
CA PRO A 45 59.97 8.26 -20.30
C PRO A 45 59.37 8.19 -18.90
N HIS A 46 58.80 9.30 -18.46
CA HIS A 46 58.02 9.33 -17.23
C HIS A 46 56.92 8.27 -17.37
N ARG A 47 57.07 7.14 -16.67
CA ARG A 47 55.94 6.25 -16.40
C ARG A 47 54.92 7.14 -15.70
N ARG A 48 53.90 7.58 -16.44
CA ARG A 48 52.72 8.21 -15.87
C ARG A 48 52.15 7.17 -14.91
N ARG A 49 52.50 7.25 -13.63
CA ARG A 49 51.79 6.57 -12.56
C ARG A 49 50.37 7.05 -12.70
N SER A 50 49.53 6.18 -13.24
CA SER A 50 48.11 6.42 -13.43
C SER A 50 47.51 6.76 -12.08
N HIS A 51 47.37 8.06 -11.80
CA HIS A 51 46.73 8.61 -10.61
C HIS A 51 45.20 8.44 -10.70
N ARG A 52 44.75 7.32 -11.28
CA ARG A 52 43.36 7.01 -11.62
C ARG A 52 42.75 5.99 -10.67
N SER A 53 43.48 5.56 -9.63
CA SER A 53 43.03 4.52 -8.68
C SER A 53 42.43 5.05 -7.39
N LEU A 54 42.73 6.29 -6.99
CA LEU A 54 42.28 6.82 -5.69
C LEU A 54 40.77 7.15 -5.67
N CYS A 55 40.24 7.66 -6.78
CA CYS A 55 38.80 7.93 -6.93
C CYS A 55 37.98 6.63 -7.00
N CYS A 56 38.53 5.58 -7.61
CA CYS A 56 37.85 4.30 -7.77
C CYS A 56 37.76 3.52 -6.44
N ALA A 57 38.80 3.57 -5.60
CA ALA A 57 38.79 2.94 -4.28
C ALA A 57 37.75 3.58 -3.35
N CYS A 58 37.63 4.91 -3.33
CA CYS A 58 36.63 5.61 -2.51
C CYS A 58 35.19 5.23 -2.90
N CYS A 59 34.90 5.17 -4.21
CA CYS A 59 33.60 4.72 -4.71
C CYS A 59 33.28 3.27 -4.32
N LEU A 60 34.27 2.37 -4.36
CA LEU A 60 34.09 0.96 -3.94
C LEU A 60 33.83 0.81 -2.44
N TRP A 61 34.47 1.63 -1.61
CA TRP A 61 34.19 1.65 -0.17
C TRP A 61 32.80 2.19 0.13
N ILE A 62 32.38 3.26 -0.56
CA ILE A 62 31.02 3.81 -0.41
C ILE A 62 29.96 2.79 -0.84
N THR A 63 30.15 2.10 -1.97
CA THR A 63 29.18 1.08 -2.42
C THR A 63 29.13 -0.11 -1.47
N LEU A 64 30.26 -0.55 -0.92
CA LEU A 64 30.30 -1.60 0.09
C LEU A 64 29.55 -1.18 1.37
N VAL A 65 29.76 0.04 1.85
CA VAL A 65 29.06 0.57 3.02
C VAL A 65 27.56 0.66 2.76
N ILE A 66 27.13 1.17 1.59
CA ILE A 66 25.72 1.21 1.21
C ILE A 66 25.13 -0.21 1.16
N PHE A 67 25.85 -1.16 0.57
CA PHE A 67 25.42 -2.55 0.50
C PHE A 67 25.26 -3.18 1.89
N LEU A 68 26.21 -2.92 2.79
CA LEU A 68 26.15 -3.39 4.18
C LEU A 68 24.94 -2.78 4.92
N ILE A 69 24.69 -1.48 4.77
CA ILE A 69 23.52 -0.81 5.35
C ILE A 69 22.23 -1.44 4.82
N LEU A 70 22.16 -1.69 3.51
CA LEU A 70 20.99 -2.29 2.88
C LEU A 70 20.76 -3.73 3.34
N LEU A 71 21.83 -4.50 3.54
CA LEU A 71 21.78 -5.85 4.11
C LEU A 71 21.30 -5.84 5.57
N LEU A 72 21.80 -4.93 6.41
CA LEU A 72 21.31 -4.76 7.78
C LEU A 72 19.84 -4.32 7.82
N ALA A 73 19.43 -3.42 6.93
CA ALA A 73 18.04 -3.00 6.79
C ALA A 73 17.14 -4.17 6.36
N ALA A 74 17.60 -5.02 5.44
CA ALA A 74 16.87 -6.21 5.02
C ALA A 74 16.72 -7.23 6.16
N ILE A 75 17.80 -7.52 6.91
CA ILE A 75 17.76 -8.44 8.06
C ILE A 75 16.83 -7.93 9.16
N SER A 76 16.96 -6.65 9.52
CA SER A 76 16.09 -6.04 10.54
C SER A 76 14.62 -6.01 10.09
N GLY A 77 14.35 -5.68 8.83
CA GLY A 77 13.02 -5.75 8.24
C GLY A 77 12.43 -7.17 8.27
N ALA A 78 13.22 -8.18 7.91
CA ALA A 78 12.82 -9.58 7.96
C ALA A 78 12.52 -10.04 9.40
N ALA A 79 13.37 -9.67 10.37
CA ALA A 79 13.14 -9.98 11.77
C ALA A 79 11.83 -9.37 12.29
N ILE A 80 11.57 -8.10 11.98
CA ILE A 80 10.31 -7.42 12.34
C ILE A 80 9.13 -8.15 11.70
N TYR A 81 9.21 -8.50 10.41
CA TYR A 81 8.15 -9.20 9.71
C TYR A 81 7.82 -10.56 10.35
N VAL A 82 8.85 -11.37 10.68
CA VAL A 82 8.68 -12.69 11.30
C VAL A 82 8.13 -12.59 12.72
N VAL A 83 8.56 -11.60 13.50
CA VAL A 83 8.15 -11.42 14.91
C VAL A 83 6.71 -10.91 15.02
N TYR A 84 6.30 -10.00 14.15
CA TYR A 84 4.99 -9.35 14.23
C TYR A 84 3.93 -10.02 13.36
N ARG A 85 4.32 -10.68 12.26
CA ARG A 85 3.43 -11.29 11.26
C ARG A 85 2.16 -10.46 11.06
N PRO A 86 2.26 -9.24 10.50
CA PRO A 86 1.13 -8.34 10.41
C PRO A 86 0.02 -8.97 9.58
N GLN A 87 -1.04 -9.42 10.25
CA GLN A 87 -2.25 -9.92 9.64
C GLN A 87 -3.27 -8.79 9.56
N ARG A 88 -4.05 -8.75 8.49
CA ARG A 88 -5.10 -7.74 8.34
C ARG A 88 -6.28 -8.13 9.24
N PRO A 89 -6.90 -7.17 9.96
CA PRO A 89 -8.15 -7.44 10.65
C PRO A 89 -9.24 -7.77 9.63
N SER A 90 -10.14 -8.67 9.99
CA SER A 90 -11.28 -9.06 9.16
C SER A 90 -12.55 -8.42 9.68
N PHE A 91 -13.35 -7.90 8.76
CA PHE A 91 -14.66 -7.32 9.03
C PHE A 91 -15.72 -8.18 8.35
N SER A 92 -16.80 -8.43 9.07
CA SER A 92 -17.96 -9.18 8.57
C SER A 92 -19.22 -8.60 9.18
N ILE A 93 -20.27 -8.45 8.38
CA ILE A 93 -21.58 -8.06 8.91
C ILE A 93 -22.28 -9.33 9.38
N SER A 94 -22.68 -9.36 10.65
CA SER A 94 -23.30 -10.52 11.30
C SER A 94 -24.80 -10.58 11.07
N SER A 95 -25.47 -9.43 11.05
CA SER A 95 -26.90 -9.34 10.76
C SER A 95 -27.22 -7.98 10.17
N LEU A 96 -28.16 -7.95 9.23
CA LEU A 96 -28.74 -6.73 8.69
C LEU A 96 -30.27 -6.90 8.71
N GLN A 97 -30.95 -5.94 9.32
CA GLN A 97 -32.39 -5.91 9.48
C GLN A 97 -32.93 -4.57 8.98
N ILE A 98 -33.83 -4.64 8.02
CA ILE A 98 -34.52 -3.46 7.50
C ILE A 98 -35.78 -3.28 8.33
N SER A 99 -35.78 -2.27 9.21
CA SER A 99 -36.91 -1.97 10.09
C SER A 99 -37.97 -1.13 9.38
N GLN A 100 -37.56 -0.21 8.53
CA GLN A 100 -38.48 0.61 7.72
C GLN A 100 -37.91 0.82 6.33
N PHE A 101 -38.78 0.72 5.33
CA PHE A 101 -38.45 1.04 3.95
C PHE A 101 -39.72 1.57 3.27
N ASN A 102 -39.74 2.86 2.97
CA ASN A 102 -40.86 3.53 2.33
C ASN A 102 -40.32 4.44 1.22
N LEU A 103 -40.87 4.29 0.03
CA LEU A 103 -40.54 5.10 -1.13
C LEU A 103 -41.83 5.78 -1.61
N THR A 104 -41.96 7.08 -1.35
CA THR A 104 -43.12 7.88 -1.77
C THR A 104 -42.70 8.76 -2.95
N SER A 105 -43.08 8.33 -4.16
CA SER A 105 -42.73 8.93 -5.46
C SER A 105 -41.22 8.99 -5.73
N THR A 106 -40.52 9.92 -5.07
CA THR A 106 -39.07 10.16 -5.19
C THR A 106 -38.41 10.32 -3.83
N THR A 107 -39.18 10.31 -2.73
CA THR A 107 -38.66 10.46 -1.37
C THR A 107 -38.48 9.10 -0.73
N LEU A 108 -37.25 8.80 -0.33
CA LEU A 108 -36.89 7.56 0.34
C LEU A 108 -36.80 7.79 1.85
N THR A 109 -37.53 6.97 2.60
CA THR A 109 -37.39 6.86 4.05
C THR A 109 -37.03 5.42 4.39
N SER A 110 -35.84 5.23 4.97
CA SER A 110 -35.36 3.90 5.35
C SER A 110 -34.78 3.93 6.76
N ASN A 111 -34.90 2.79 7.44
CA ASN A 111 -34.24 2.53 8.72
C ASN A 111 -33.72 1.10 8.69
N VAL A 112 -32.40 0.97 8.78
CA VAL A 112 -31.69 -0.30 8.67
C VAL A 112 -30.76 -0.47 9.85
N ASN A 113 -30.97 -1.52 10.63
CA ASN A 113 -30.11 -1.90 11.74
C ASN A 113 -29.11 -2.96 11.27
N PHE A 114 -27.83 -2.80 11.59
CA PHE A 114 -26.82 -3.78 11.26
C PHE A 114 -25.82 -4.00 12.39
N ASN A 115 -25.29 -5.22 12.43
CA ASN A 115 -24.26 -5.62 13.38
C ASN A 115 -22.97 -5.92 12.62
N LEU A 116 -21.95 -5.11 12.85
CA LEU A 116 -20.61 -5.27 12.28
C LEU A 116 -19.71 -6.00 13.27
N THR A 117 -19.15 -7.13 12.86
CA THR A 117 -18.14 -7.85 13.62
C THR A 117 -16.76 -7.53 13.09
N ALA A 118 -15.91 -6.98 13.95
CA ALA A 118 -14.50 -6.71 13.68
C ALA A 118 -13.63 -7.70 14.46
N LYS A 119 -12.75 -8.43 13.77
CA LYS A 119 -11.86 -9.44 14.37
C LYS A 119 -10.41 -9.11 14.09
N ASN A 120 -9.61 -9.01 15.15
CA ASN A 120 -8.18 -8.83 15.07
C ASN A 120 -7.45 -10.15 15.34
N PRO A 121 -6.86 -10.81 14.32
CA PRO A 121 -6.11 -12.05 14.53
C PRO A 121 -4.70 -11.81 15.12
N ASN A 122 -4.21 -10.57 15.17
CA ASN A 122 -2.87 -10.25 15.63
C ASN A 122 -2.73 -10.35 17.15
N LYS A 123 -1.63 -10.97 17.61
CA LYS A 123 -1.30 -11.10 19.04
C LYS A 123 -0.54 -9.89 19.60
N LYS A 124 0.08 -9.08 18.75
CA LYS A 124 1.01 -8.00 19.16
C LYS A 124 0.57 -6.61 18.71
N LEU A 125 -0.46 -6.51 17.87
CA LEU A 125 -0.96 -5.26 17.32
C LEU A 125 -2.31 -4.91 17.93
N ILE A 126 -2.47 -3.66 18.32
CA ILE A 126 -3.75 -3.07 18.74
C ILE A 126 -4.15 -2.03 17.70
N PHE A 127 -5.40 -2.07 17.25
CA PHE A 127 -5.94 -1.10 16.31
C PHE A 127 -6.85 -0.13 17.04
N PHE A 128 -6.72 1.15 16.71
CA PHE A 128 -7.58 2.22 17.20
C PHE A 128 -8.32 2.80 16.00
N TYR A 129 -9.65 2.74 16.02
CA TYR A 129 -10.51 3.27 14.99
C TYR A 129 -11.19 4.54 15.48
N ASP A 130 -11.13 5.59 14.67
CA ASP A 130 -11.95 6.79 14.82
C ASP A 130 -13.42 6.46 14.48
N PRO A 131 -14.37 7.38 14.74
CA PRO A 131 -15.76 7.18 14.34
C PRO A 131 -15.85 6.77 12.86
N ILE A 132 -16.66 5.74 12.59
CA ILE A 132 -16.81 5.18 11.25
C ILE A 132 -18.04 5.80 10.62
N THR A 133 -17.89 6.39 9.44
CA THR A 133 -19.03 6.80 8.62
C THR A 133 -19.47 5.62 7.77
N VAL A 134 -20.76 5.34 7.76
CA VAL A 134 -21.36 4.23 7.03
C VAL A 134 -22.31 4.79 6.00
N SER A 135 -22.14 4.35 4.77
CA SER A 135 -23.05 4.65 3.67
C SER A 135 -23.58 3.34 3.12
N LEU A 136 -24.91 3.25 3.05
CA LEU A 136 -25.62 2.11 2.48
C LEU A 136 -26.12 2.49 1.09
N SER A 137 -25.78 1.69 0.09
CA SER A 137 -26.24 1.89 -1.28
C SER A 137 -26.74 0.61 -1.92
N THR A 138 -27.56 0.74 -2.96
CA THR A 138 -27.88 -0.38 -3.87
C THR A 138 -26.66 -0.71 -4.73
N ASN A 139 -26.63 -1.90 -5.31
CA ASN A 139 -25.62 -2.28 -6.31
C ASN A 139 -25.51 -1.29 -7.48
N ASP A 140 -26.61 -0.62 -7.83
CA ASP A 140 -26.65 0.41 -8.89
C ASP A 140 -26.19 1.81 -8.43
N GLY A 141 -25.67 1.92 -7.20
CA GLY A 141 -25.09 3.16 -6.66
C GLY A 141 -26.10 4.12 -6.03
N ILE A 142 -27.34 3.68 -5.83
CA ILE A 142 -28.41 4.50 -5.21
C ILE A 142 -28.20 4.54 -3.70
N SER A 143 -28.07 5.73 -3.11
CA SER A 143 -27.98 5.91 -1.65
C SER A 143 -29.30 5.53 -0.97
N ILE A 144 -29.23 4.63 0.02
CA ILE A 144 -30.37 4.17 0.83
C ILE A 144 -30.30 4.79 2.24
N GLY A 145 -29.13 5.29 2.65
CA GLY A 145 -28.99 6.08 3.86
C GLY A 145 -27.58 6.06 4.44
N ASP A 146 -27.39 6.90 5.46
CA ASP A 146 -26.12 7.07 6.15
C ASP A 146 -26.23 6.80 7.65
N GLY A 147 -25.10 6.47 8.26
CA GLY A 147 -24.99 6.20 9.69
C GLY A 147 -23.57 6.44 10.22
N VAL A 148 -23.44 6.43 11.54
CA VAL A 148 -22.14 6.62 12.20
C VAL A 148 -21.97 5.61 13.33
N LEU A 149 -20.83 4.92 13.36
CA LEU A 149 -20.41 4.13 14.52
C LEU A 149 -19.45 4.90 15.40
N PRO A 150 -19.53 4.72 16.73
CA PRO A 150 -18.58 5.32 17.65
C PRO A 150 -17.16 4.77 17.43
N ALA A 151 -16.18 5.57 17.85
CA ALA A 151 -14.79 5.15 17.90
C ALA A 151 -14.63 3.94 18.83
N PHE A 152 -13.77 3.00 18.45
CA PHE A 152 -13.53 1.79 19.24
C PHE A 152 -12.07 1.33 19.12
N GLN A 153 -11.65 0.54 20.11
CA GLN A 153 -10.32 -0.06 20.14
C GLN A 153 -10.43 -1.56 19.96
N LEU A 154 -9.73 -2.07 18.95
CA LEU A 154 -9.65 -3.50 18.69
C LEU A 154 -8.33 -4.05 19.25
N GLY A 155 -8.45 -4.65 20.44
CA GLY A 155 -7.36 -5.27 21.18
C GLY A 155 -6.71 -6.47 20.48
N LYS A 156 -5.63 -6.99 21.08
CA LYS A 156 -4.90 -8.17 20.58
C LYS A 156 -5.80 -9.40 20.62
N LYS A 157 -5.89 -10.17 19.53
CA LYS A 157 -6.74 -11.38 19.44
C LYS A 157 -8.19 -11.16 19.84
N ASN A 158 -8.70 -9.94 19.73
CA ASN A 158 -10.04 -9.62 20.17
C ASN A 158 -11.03 -9.61 19.00
N MET A 159 -12.29 -9.84 19.33
CA MET A 159 -13.43 -9.71 18.44
C MET A 159 -14.45 -8.77 19.09
N THR A 160 -14.87 -7.75 18.37
CA THR A 160 -15.85 -6.77 18.86
C THR A 160 -17.01 -6.72 17.89
N VAL A 161 -18.23 -6.81 18.43
CA VAL A 161 -19.47 -6.61 17.69
C VAL A 161 -19.91 -5.17 17.93
N LEU A 162 -20.16 -4.45 16.84
CA LEU A 162 -20.59 -3.07 16.84
C LEU A 162 -21.98 -3.01 16.22
N THR A 163 -22.92 -2.40 16.92
CA THR A 163 -24.31 -2.26 16.48
C THR A 163 -24.55 -0.83 16.04
N SER A 164 -25.19 -0.63 14.89
CA SER A 164 -25.51 0.70 14.40
C SER A 164 -26.73 0.70 13.51
N THR A 165 -27.35 1.88 13.42
CA THR A 165 -28.49 2.15 12.57
C THR A 165 -28.05 3.06 11.44
N VAL A 166 -28.44 2.72 10.21
CA VAL A 166 -28.39 3.59 9.03
C VAL A 166 -29.81 4.06 8.77
N ALA A 167 -29.97 5.34 8.48
CA ALA A 167 -31.26 5.88 8.10
C ALA A 167 -31.15 6.85 6.93
N ALA A 168 -32.14 6.83 6.05
CA ALA A 168 -32.45 7.93 5.16
C ALA A 168 -33.78 8.54 5.58
N ALA A 169 -33.82 9.85 5.75
CA ALA A 169 -35.00 10.60 6.13
C ALA A 169 -35.36 11.58 5.01
N GLY A 170 -36.16 11.12 4.05
CA GLY A 170 -36.63 11.97 2.95
C GLY A 170 -35.57 12.27 1.89
N GLU A 171 -34.67 11.32 1.64
CA GLU A 171 -33.65 11.48 0.61
C GLU A 171 -34.32 11.49 -0.77
N SER A 172 -34.09 12.55 -1.53
CA SER A 172 -34.68 12.73 -2.86
C SER A 172 -33.88 11.95 -3.89
N LEU A 173 -34.50 10.94 -4.49
CA LEU A 173 -33.94 10.16 -5.58
C LEU A 173 -34.44 10.70 -6.92
N ASP A 174 -33.57 10.63 -7.93
CA ASP A 174 -33.98 10.85 -9.31
C ASP A 174 -35.06 9.84 -9.71
N THR A 175 -35.95 10.25 -10.62
CA THR A 175 -37.11 9.44 -11.04
C THR A 175 -36.69 8.06 -11.60
N THR A 176 -35.56 7.99 -12.29
CA THR A 176 -34.97 6.74 -12.79
C THR A 176 -34.53 5.83 -11.65
N SER A 177 -33.78 6.37 -10.69
CA SER A 177 -33.27 5.63 -9.53
C SER A 177 -34.41 5.16 -8.61
N GLY A 178 -35.42 6.01 -8.38
CA GLY A 178 -36.61 5.65 -7.62
C GLY A 178 -37.41 4.53 -8.30
N GLY A 179 -37.55 4.58 -9.63
CA GLY A 179 -38.23 3.54 -10.41
C GLY A 179 -37.50 2.19 -10.35
N GLN A 180 -36.18 2.19 -10.49
CA GLN A 180 -35.35 0.98 -10.38
C GLN A 180 -35.42 0.39 -8.97
N LEU A 181 -35.24 1.22 -7.95
CA LEU A 181 -35.31 0.77 -6.56
C LEU A 181 -36.68 0.18 -6.22
N GLN A 182 -37.76 0.74 -6.77
CA GLN A 182 -39.11 0.19 -6.59
C GLN A 182 -39.30 -1.16 -7.30
N ALA A 183 -38.67 -1.36 -8.47
CA ALA A 183 -38.69 -2.63 -9.18
C ALA A 183 -37.92 -3.72 -8.40
N ASP A 184 -36.74 -3.38 -7.89
CA ASP A 184 -35.91 -4.29 -7.10
C ASP A 184 -36.54 -4.63 -5.75
N ALA A 185 -37.19 -3.64 -5.13
CA ALA A 185 -37.97 -3.84 -3.90
C ALA A 185 -39.11 -4.84 -4.07
N LYS A 186 -39.74 -4.88 -5.25
CA LYS A 186 -40.83 -5.81 -5.58
C LYS A 186 -40.32 -7.16 -6.09
N SER A 187 -39.03 -7.27 -6.40
CA SER A 187 -38.44 -8.51 -6.90
C SER A 187 -38.38 -9.57 -5.80
N LYS A 188 -38.70 -10.82 -6.17
CA LYS A 188 -38.53 -11.99 -5.29
C LYS A 188 -37.06 -12.25 -4.92
N SER A 189 -36.11 -11.64 -5.63
CA SER A 189 -34.67 -11.82 -5.40
C SER A 189 -34.10 -11.04 -4.23
N GLY A 190 -34.89 -10.13 -3.62
CA GLY A 190 -34.43 -9.22 -2.57
C GLY A 190 -33.61 -8.05 -3.12
N LEU A 191 -33.42 -7.04 -2.27
CA LEU A 191 -32.68 -5.82 -2.61
C LEU A 191 -31.17 -6.07 -2.46
N GLY A 192 -30.41 -5.82 -3.52
CA GLY A 192 -28.96 -5.94 -3.55
C GLY A 192 -28.30 -4.72 -2.92
N LEU A 193 -27.62 -4.90 -1.79
CA LEU A 193 -27.03 -3.86 -0.98
C LEU A 193 -25.50 -3.93 -0.99
N THR A 194 -24.89 -2.75 -1.02
CA THR A 194 -23.48 -2.49 -0.81
C THR A 194 -23.32 -1.59 0.40
N VAL A 195 -22.44 -1.96 1.33
CA VAL A 195 -22.16 -1.16 2.52
C VAL A 195 -20.72 -0.70 2.48
N GLU A 196 -20.50 0.61 2.52
CA GLU A 196 -19.18 1.20 2.69
C GLU A 196 -18.98 1.73 4.10
N PHE A 197 -17.82 1.44 4.67
CA PHE A 197 -17.36 1.95 5.95
C PHE A 197 -16.09 2.77 5.75
N ASP A 198 -16.15 4.06 6.02
CA ASP A 198 -15.01 4.96 5.94
C ASP A 198 -14.54 5.37 7.35
N THR A 199 -13.26 5.17 7.66
CA THR A 199 -12.70 5.52 8.97
C THR A 199 -11.21 5.87 8.88
N LYS A 200 -10.67 6.42 9.97
CA LYS A 200 -9.24 6.58 10.19
C LYS A 200 -8.81 5.59 11.27
N MET A 201 -7.77 4.81 10.98
CA MET A 201 -7.21 3.89 11.96
C MET A 201 -5.75 4.20 12.29
N SER A 202 -5.32 3.88 13.50
CA SER A 202 -3.91 3.84 13.88
C SER A 202 -3.57 2.49 14.50
N VAL A 203 -2.32 2.07 14.36
CA VAL A 203 -1.82 0.79 14.86
C VAL A 203 -0.83 1.06 15.98
N LYS A 204 -1.00 0.39 17.12
CA LYS A 204 -0.03 0.38 18.20
C LYS A 204 0.71 -0.95 18.21
N PHE A 205 2.02 -0.89 18.10
CA PHE A 205 2.92 -2.04 18.21
C PHE A 205 3.92 -1.77 19.35
N GLY A 206 3.84 -2.56 20.42
CA GLY A 206 4.58 -2.28 21.65
C GLY A 206 4.20 -0.93 22.26
N GLY A 207 5.20 -0.06 22.46
CA GLY A 207 5.03 1.30 22.98
C GLY A 207 4.72 2.37 21.93
N VAL A 208 4.92 2.08 20.64
CA VAL A 208 4.82 3.08 19.56
C VAL A 208 3.44 3.02 18.90
N LYS A 209 2.83 4.19 18.67
CA LYS A 209 1.59 4.36 17.88
C LYS A 209 1.93 4.93 16.51
N THR A 210 1.40 4.35 15.44
CA THR A 210 1.56 4.87 14.08
C THR A 210 0.71 6.11 13.85
N LYS A 211 1.01 6.86 12.79
CA LYS A 211 0.09 7.87 12.26
C LYS A 211 -1.23 7.23 11.83
N LYS A 212 -2.30 8.04 11.87
CA LYS A 212 -3.62 7.64 11.40
C LYS A 212 -3.62 7.51 9.88
N VAL A 213 -4.14 6.40 9.38
CA VAL A 213 -4.35 6.11 7.95
C VAL A 213 -5.84 5.99 7.67
N LYS A 214 -6.30 6.48 6.50
CA LYS A 214 -7.69 6.30 6.08
C LYS A 214 -7.88 4.88 5.57
N VAL A 215 -8.99 4.26 5.94
CA VAL A 215 -9.37 2.90 5.55
C VAL A 215 -10.81 2.94 5.09
N ARG A 216 -11.05 2.29 3.96
CA ARG A 216 -12.39 2.00 3.46
C ARG A 216 -12.62 0.49 3.53
N VAL A 217 -13.74 0.07 4.08
CA VAL A 217 -14.21 -1.31 3.99
C VAL A 217 -15.46 -1.33 3.13
N THR A 218 -15.45 -2.08 2.04
CA THR A 218 -16.58 -2.21 1.13
C THR A 218 -17.08 -3.65 1.18
N CYS A 219 -18.34 -3.84 1.58
CA CYS A 219 -18.99 -5.14 1.63
C CYS A 219 -20.06 -5.19 0.53
N GLU A 220 -19.83 -6.03 -0.49
CA GLU A 220 -20.71 -6.19 -1.64
C GLU A 220 -21.48 -7.52 -1.57
N GLY A 221 -22.57 -7.62 -2.35
CA GLY A 221 -23.29 -8.88 -2.54
C GLY A 221 -24.26 -9.25 -1.41
N ILE A 222 -24.71 -8.26 -0.64
CA ILE A 222 -25.67 -8.47 0.43
C ILE A 222 -27.07 -8.46 -0.19
N LYS A 223 -27.88 -9.49 0.06
CA LYS A 223 -29.28 -9.52 -0.37
C LYS A 223 -30.16 -9.41 0.86
N ALA A 224 -30.95 -8.35 0.94
CA ALA A 224 -31.90 -8.16 2.01
C ALA A 224 -33.33 -8.34 1.49
N GLY A 225 -34.11 -9.17 2.18
CA GLY A 225 -35.55 -9.18 2.01
C GLY A 225 -36.11 -7.90 2.63
N LEU A 226 -36.98 -7.20 1.90
CA LEU A 226 -37.72 -6.10 2.49
C LEU A 226 -38.78 -6.62 3.46
N PRO A 227 -39.12 -5.87 4.53
CA PRO A 227 -40.28 -6.18 5.33
C PRO A 227 -41.50 -6.18 4.40
N THR A 228 -42.08 -7.35 4.18
CA THR A 228 -43.39 -7.43 3.56
C THR A 228 -44.35 -6.96 4.63
N VAL A 229 -45.05 -5.85 4.39
CA VAL A 229 -46.14 -5.41 5.28
C VAL A 229 -47.26 -6.43 5.10
N GLU A 230 -47.18 -7.53 5.85
CA GLU A 230 -48.28 -8.46 5.96
C GLU A 230 -49.29 -7.80 6.92
N VAL A 231 -50.38 -7.30 6.36
CA VAL A 231 -51.52 -6.84 7.16
C VAL A 231 -52.11 -8.08 7.82
N VAL A 232 -51.59 -8.45 8.99
CA VAL A 232 -52.23 -9.47 9.82
C VAL A 232 -53.53 -8.86 10.33
N ALA A 233 -54.62 -9.14 9.62
CA ALA A 233 -55.95 -8.91 10.13
C ALA A 233 -56.12 -9.82 11.36
N SER A 234 -55.89 -9.25 12.54
CA SER A 234 -56.27 -9.91 13.79
C SER A 234 -57.78 -10.18 13.74
N PRO A 235 -58.25 -11.42 13.98
CA PRO A 235 -59.69 -11.69 14.01
C PRO A 235 -60.29 -10.90 15.18
N ALA A 236 -61.05 -9.86 14.86
CA ALA A 236 -61.76 -9.09 15.86
C ALA A 236 -62.80 -9.98 16.57
N PRO A 237 -62.85 -10.00 17.92
CA PRO A 237 -64.09 -10.34 18.59
C PRO A 237 -65.07 -9.18 18.38
N ALA A 238 -66.20 -9.46 17.74
CA ALA A 238 -67.29 -8.50 17.51
C ALA A 238 -67.94 -8.01 18.82
N PRO A 239 -68.78 -6.94 18.82
CA PRO A 239 -68.85 -5.78 17.93
C PRO A 239 -68.73 -4.45 18.70
N SER A 240 -67.94 -3.50 18.21
CA SER A 240 -68.01 -2.08 18.61
C SER A 240 -67.55 -1.19 17.44
N PRO A 241 -68.17 -0.04 17.17
CA PRO A 241 -68.18 0.59 15.84
C PRO A 241 -66.96 1.47 15.52
N VAL A 242 -65.81 1.26 16.17
CA VAL A 242 -64.61 2.08 15.90
C VAL A 242 -63.46 1.15 15.53
N ALA A 243 -63.24 0.99 14.23
CA ALA A 243 -62.13 0.23 13.69
C ALA A 243 -60.81 1.01 13.89
N THR A 244 -60.12 0.80 15.00
CA THR A 244 -58.75 1.28 15.18
C THR A 244 -57.78 0.37 14.41
N ILE A 245 -57.35 0.82 13.23
CA ILE A 245 -56.34 0.13 12.41
C ILE A 245 -54.98 0.23 13.10
N THR A 246 -54.64 -0.74 13.94
CA THR A 246 -53.30 -0.86 14.51
C THR A 246 -52.41 -1.55 13.49
N ARG A 247 -51.57 -0.80 12.77
CA ARG A 247 -50.57 -1.36 11.84
C ARG A 247 -49.37 -1.89 12.63
N THR A 248 -49.37 -3.17 12.97
CA THR A 248 -48.16 -3.86 13.43
C THR A 248 -47.30 -4.23 12.23
N VAL A 249 -46.14 -3.59 12.10
CA VAL A 249 -45.11 -3.94 11.09
C VAL A 249 -44.41 -5.21 11.57
N THR A 250 -44.63 -6.33 10.89
CA THR A 250 -43.86 -7.55 11.09
C THR A 250 -42.43 -7.31 10.61
N VAL A 251 -41.48 -7.51 11.51
CA VAL A 251 -40.03 -7.28 11.32
C VAL A 251 -39.54 -8.12 10.14
N ALA A 252 -38.84 -7.50 9.20
CA ALA A 252 -38.25 -8.16 8.04
C ALA A 252 -37.39 -9.37 8.44
N SER A 253 -37.41 -10.41 7.61
CA SER A 253 -36.46 -11.52 7.69
C SER A 253 -35.02 -11.00 7.82
N PRO A 254 -34.16 -11.66 8.61
CA PRO A 254 -32.74 -11.34 8.62
C PRO A 254 -32.24 -11.42 7.17
N ALA A 255 -31.57 -10.36 6.69
CA ALA A 255 -30.97 -10.38 5.37
C ALA A 255 -30.02 -11.58 5.28
N THR A 256 -30.31 -12.53 4.39
CA THR A 256 -29.43 -13.67 4.17
C THR A 256 -28.19 -13.17 3.46
N MET A 257 -27.08 -13.03 4.20
CA MET A 257 -25.77 -12.77 3.63
C MET A 257 -25.30 -13.99 2.86
N SER A 258 -25.71 -14.07 1.59
CA SER A 258 -25.16 -15.01 0.63
C SER A 258 -23.75 -14.58 0.23
N GLY A 259 -22.77 -14.78 1.11
CA GLY A 259 -21.35 -14.78 0.75
C GLY A 259 -20.72 -13.42 0.39
N GLY A 260 -21.23 -12.31 0.93
CA GLY A 260 -20.65 -10.99 0.70
C GLY A 260 -19.23 -10.88 1.23
N LYS A 261 -18.25 -10.69 0.33
CA LYS A 261 -16.84 -10.51 0.69
C LYS A 261 -16.62 -9.04 1.07
N CYS A 262 -16.28 -8.77 2.32
CA CYS A 262 -15.84 -7.43 2.73
C CYS A 262 -14.38 -7.21 2.33
N LYS A 263 -14.14 -6.24 1.44
CA LYS A 263 -12.81 -5.83 1.00
C LYS A 263 -12.34 -4.65 1.85
N VAL A 264 -11.09 -4.69 2.29
CA VAL A 264 -10.47 -3.61 3.08
C VAL A 264 -9.42 -2.92 2.22
N ASP A 265 -9.67 -1.66 1.86
CA ASP A 265 -8.81 -0.83 1.04
C ASP A 265 -8.17 0.29 1.90
N LEU A 266 -6.83 0.36 1.88
CA LEU A 266 -6.07 1.41 2.55
C LEU A 266 -5.97 2.64 1.64
N ARG A 267 -6.60 3.75 2.04
CA ARG A 267 -6.48 5.03 1.33
C ARG A 267 -5.25 5.78 1.86
N VAL A 268 -4.08 5.32 1.44
CA VAL A 268 -2.83 6.03 1.73
C VAL A 268 -2.77 7.25 0.81
N LYS A 269 -2.79 8.47 1.38
CA LYS A 269 -2.39 9.67 0.63
C LYS A 269 -0.89 9.53 0.38
N ILE A 270 -0.53 9.01 -0.79
CA ILE A 270 0.84 9.09 -1.29
C ILE A 270 1.16 10.58 -1.30
N TRP A 271 2.22 10.96 -0.58
CA TRP A 271 2.68 12.33 -0.57
C TRP A 271 2.99 12.70 -2.02
N LYS A 272 2.21 13.61 -2.59
CA LYS A 272 2.60 14.26 -3.83
C LYS A 272 3.77 15.16 -3.45
N TRP A 273 4.98 14.67 -3.69
CA TRP A 273 6.16 15.52 -3.70
C TRP A 273 6.02 16.42 -4.93
N THR A 274 5.44 17.59 -4.74
CA THR A 274 5.58 18.71 -5.69
C THR A 274 7.02 19.19 -5.55
N TRP A 275 7.81 18.98 -6.60
CA TRP A 275 9.15 19.53 -6.77
C TRP A 275 9.05 20.95 -7.31
#